data_AF-A0A3C1TFQ9-F1
#
_entry.id   AF-A0A3C1TFQ9-F1
#
_cell.length_a   1.000
_cell.length_b   1.000
_cell.length_c   1.000
_cell.angle_alpha   90.00
_cell.angle_beta   90.00
_cell.angle_gamma   90.00
#
_symmetry.space_group_name_H-M   'P 1'
#
loop_
_entity.id
_entity.type
_entity.pdbx_description
1 polymer ?
#
loop_
_entity_poly.entity_id
_entity_poly.type
_entity_poly.pdbx_seq_one_letter_code
_entity_poly.pdbx_strand_id
1 'polypeptide(L)'
;LANKSAKFRFKGISSHAAAAPDRGRSALDGVEVMNYAVNMMREHIPSATRIHYVITNGGKAPNVVPDFAEVYYYVRHPSRQYVASIWERVQKAAQGAALATGTTVEEEIIGGVHEILPNDVLSQLMHENLKDIGGMKYTPEELKYAEEISKTQGMGIRELSSVETIEPLANEGLSSASTDVGDVSWAVPTVGLRTATWVPGTPAHSWQAVAAGGTSIGRKGMVIAAKALATTAIDLFQNEKIISEAKAEFEKRRGADFTYKALVGDRKPALNYRD
;
A
#
# COMPACT_ATOMS: atom_id res chain seq x y z
N LEU A 1 3.97 -5.06 2.01
CA LEU A 1 5.00 -4.55 1.08
C LEU A 1 5.46 -3.17 1.46
N ALA A 2 6.76 -2.93 1.41
CA ALA A 2 7.32 -1.60 1.41
C ALA A 2 6.87 -0.84 0.15
N ASN A 3 6.78 0.48 0.24
CA ASN A 3 6.54 1.31 -0.92
C ASN A 3 7.14 2.71 -0.80
N LYS A 4 7.20 3.39 -1.94
CA LYS A 4 7.51 4.81 -2.05
C LYS A 4 6.71 5.43 -3.19
N SER A 5 6.24 6.65 -3.01
CA SER A 5 5.45 7.37 -4.00
C SER A 5 5.84 8.85 -4.06
N ALA A 6 5.74 9.44 -5.25
CA ALA A 6 6.09 10.83 -5.47
C ALA A 6 5.41 11.42 -6.70
N LYS A 7 5.16 12.72 -6.67
CA LYS A 7 4.78 13.51 -7.83
C LYS A 7 6.03 14.04 -8.51
N PHE A 8 6.15 13.82 -9.81
CA PHE A 8 7.17 14.42 -10.66
C PHE A 8 6.52 15.52 -11.48
N ARG A 9 7.01 16.75 -11.34
CA ARG A 9 6.49 17.95 -11.98
C ARG A 9 7.49 18.46 -13.00
N PHE A 10 7.10 18.40 -14.26
CA PHE A 10 7.90 18.93 -15.35
C PHE A 10 7.52 20.40 -15.60
N LYS A 11 8.52 21.25 -15.78
CA LYS A 11 8.37 22.65 -16.17
C LYS A 11 9.11 22.89 -17.48
N GLY A 12 8.38 23.45 -18.45
CA GLY A 12 8.81 23.72 -19.81
C GLY A 12 8.54 25.17 -20.22
N ILE A 13 8.29 25.38 -21.51
CA ILE A 13 8.04 26.71 -22.09
C ILE A 13 6.84 26.61 -23.02
N SER A 14 5.80 27.41 -22.74
CA SER A 14 4.59 27.48 -23.56
C SER A 14 4.87 28.14 -24.91
N SER A 15 4.30 27.58 -25.97
CA SER A 15 4.26 28.21 -27.30
C SER A 15 3.01 27.77 -28.06
N HIS A 16 2.68 28.49 -29.13
CA HIS A 16 1.61 28.09 -30.02
C HIS A 16 2.05 26.85 -30.81
N ALA A 17 1.34 25.73 -30.66
CA ALA A 17 1.76 24.42 -31.18
C ALA A 17 1.93 24.40 -32.71
N ALA A 18 1.11 25.16 -33.46
CA ALA A 18 1.28 25.29 -34.92
C ALA A 18 2.17 26.46 -35.38
N ALA A 19 2.03 27.64 -34.78
CA ALA A 19 2.66 28.86 -35.29
C ALA A 19 4.13 29.05 -34.84
N ALA A 20 4.53 28.49 -33.69
CA ALA A 20 5.89 28.60 -33.18
C ALA A 20 6.29 27.37 -32.32
N PRO A 21 6.16 26.14 -32.83
CA PRO A 21 6.50 24.93 -32.07
C PRO A 21 7.96 24.89 -31.61
N ASP A 22 8.87 25.42 -32.43
CA ASP A 22 10.32 25.50 -32.19
C ASP A 22 10.69 26.29 -30.92
N ARG A 23 9.83 27.22 -30.51
CA ARG A 23 10.02 28.05 -29.32
C ARG A 23 9.56 27.38 -28.02
N GLY A 24 8.85 26.25 -28.10
CA GLY A 24 8.30 25.55 -26.95
C GLY A 24 9.24 24.51 -26.35
N ARG A 25 9.01 24.14 -25.09
CA ARG A 25 9.58 22.95 -24.44
C ARG A 25 8.44 22.25 -23.72
N SER A 26 8.01 21.11 -24.23
CA SER A 26 6.81 20.42 -23.74
C SER A 26 7.09 19.69 -22.42
N ALA A 27 6.47 20.15 -21.34
CA ALA A 27 6.48 19.45 -20.06
C ALA A 27 5.74 18.10 -20.15
N LEU A 28 4.71 18.00 -20.99
CA LEU A 28 4.01 16.73 -21.23
C LEU A 28 4.94 15.71 -21.88
N ASP A 29 5.76 16.11 -22.86
CA ASP A 29 6.74 15.22 -23.48
C ASP A 29 7.74 14.70 -22.43
N GLY A 30 8.12 15.54 -21.46
CA GLY A 30 8.95 15.13 -20.33
C GLY A 30 8.31 14.01 -19.50
N VAL A 31 7.01 14.13 -19.21
CA VAL A 31 6.23 13.06 -18.55
C VAL A 31 6.16 11.79 -19.42
N GLU A 32 5.90 11.92 -20.71
CA GLU A 32 5.79 10.77 -21.61
C GLU A 32 7.12 10.02 -21.79
N VAL A 33 8.23 10.74 -21.96
CA VAL A 33 9.57 10.15 -22.03
C VAL A 33 9.93 9.45 -20.72
N MET A 34 9.63 10.06 -19.57
CA MET A 34 9.81 9.40 -18.27
C MET A 34 9.00 8.10 -18.18
N ASN A 35 7.73 8.14 -18.56
CA ASN A 35 6.84 6.98 -18.54
C ASN A 35 7.34 5.86 -19.44
N TYR A 36 7.79 6.18 -20.65
CA TYR A 36 8.34 5.21 -21.57
C TYR A 36 9.62 4.59 -21.03
N ALA A 37 10.54 5.40 -20.51
CA ALA A 37 11.78 4.92 -19.90
C ALA A 37 11.52 3.99 -18.70
N VAL A 38 10.57 4.32 -17.83
CA VAL A 38 10.18 3.46 -16.70
C VAL A 38 9.48 2.19 -17.19
N ASN A 39 8.69 2.24 -18.25
CA ASN A 39 8.06 1.05 -18.81
C ASN A 39 9.10 0.07 -19.38
N MET A 40 10.13 0.55 -20.07
CA MET A 40 11.25 -0.29 -20.51
C MET A 40 12.04 -0.85 -19.32
N MET A 41 12.23 -0.05 -18.26
CA MET A 41 12.90 -0.49 -17.04
C MET A 41 12.25 -1.72 -16.37
N ARG A 42 10.93 -1.92 -16.54
CA ARG A 42 10.18 -3.02 -15.90
C ARG A 42 10.67 -4.41 -16.29
N GLU A 43 11.30 -4.57 -17.45
CA GLU A 43 11.90 -5.83 -17.87
C GLU A 43 13.14 -6.20 -17.01
N HIS A 44 13.77 -5.20 -16.40
CA HIS A 44 15.08 -5.33 -15.74
C HIS A 44 15.01 -5.02 -14.24
N ILE A 45 13.94 -5.43 -13.56
CA ILE A 45 13.74 -5.32 -12.10
C ILE A 45 13.19 -6.64 -11.54
N PRO A 46 13.28 -6.89 -10.21
CA PRO A 46 12.74 -8.12 -9.62
C PRO A 46 11.25 -8.29 -9.92
N SER A 47 10.83 -9.52 -10.24
CA SER A 47 9.44 -9.84 -10.64
C SER A 47 8.40 -9.54 -9.57
N ALA A 48 8.80 -9.45 -8.29
CA ALA A 48 7.93 -9.06 -7.18
C ALA A 48 7.67 -7.53 -7.12
N THR A 49 8.37 -6.74 -7.92
CA THR A 49 8.20 -5.28 -7.96
C THR A 49 6.91 -4.91 -8.69
N ARG A 50 6.20 -3.92 -8.17
CA ARG A 50 5.12 -3.24 -8.90
C ARG A 50 5.41 -1.76 -8.97
N ILE A 51 5.30 -1.19 -10.17
CA ILE A 51 5.40 0.24 -10.43
C ILE A 51 4.08 0.68 -11.05
N HIS A 52 3.50 1.77 -10.57
CA HIS A 52 2.26 2.35 -11.08
C HIS A 52 2.42 3.84 -11.24
N TYR A 53 1.72 4.42 -12.21
CA TYR A 53 1.66 5.87 -12.34
C TYR A 53 0.32 6.34 -12.90
N VAL A 54 0.01 7.61 -12.68
CA VAL A 54 -1.08 8.34 -13.32
C VAL A 54 -0.59 9.74 -13.68
N ILE A 55 -0.90 10.20 -14.90
CA ILE A 55 -0.67 11.61 -15.28
C ILE A 55 -1.78 12.43 -14.64
N THR A 56 -1.45 13.22 -13.62
CA THR A 56 -2.41 14.05 -12.88
C THR A 56 -2.66 15.39 -13.56
N ASN A 57 -1.74 15.83 -14.41
CA ASN A 57 -1.89 16.99 -15.29
C ASN A 57 -1.08 16.80 -16.57
N GLY A 58 -1.75 16.86 -17.74
CA GLY A 58 -1.12 16.72 -19.05
C GLY A 58 -1.22 17.97 -19.92
N GLY A 59 -1.41 19.16 -19.34
CA GLY A 59 -1.70 20.39 -20.06
C GLY A 59 -3.19 20.69 -20.18
N LYS A 60 -3.51 21.89 -20.72
CA LYS A 60 -4.88 22.45 -20.72
C LYS A 60 -5.54 22.50 -22.09
N ALA A 61 -4.77 22.57 -23.16
CA ALA A 61 -5.28 22.71 -24.52
C ALA A 61 -4.30 22.08 -25.53
N PRO A 62 -4.80 21.34 -26.54
CA PRO A 62 -3.94 20.63 -27.49
C PRO A 62 -3.20 21.56 -28.48
N ASN A 63 -3.63 22.81 -28.63
CA ASN A 63 -3.00 23.80 -29.50
C ASN A 63 -1.93 24.67 -28.79
N VAL A 64 -1.62 24.38 -27.52
CA VAL A 64 -0.61 25.06 -26.72
C VAL A 64 0.39 24.03 -26.20
N VAL A 65 1.68 24.25 -26.44
CA VAL A 65 2.74 23.41 -25.86
C VAL A 65 2.67 23.50 -24.34
N PRO A 66 2.48 22.40 -23.58
CA PRO A 66 2.33 22.50 -22.13
C PRO A 66 3.63 22.96 -21.45
N ASP A 67 3.58 24.05 -20.69
CA ASP A 67 4.69 24.49 -19.82
C ASP A 67 4.71 23.78 -18.46
N PHE A 68 3.66 23.04 -18.11
CA PHE A 68 3.56 22.26 -16.89
C PHE A 68 2.86 20.93 -17.15
N ALA A 69 3.43 19.87 -16.57
CA ALA A 69 2.79 18.55 -16.49
C ALA A 69 3.21 17.84 -15.20
N GLU A 70 2.34 16.98 -14.67
CA GLU A 70 2.56 16.24 -13.43
C GLU A 70 2.20 14.77 -13.61
N VAL A 71 3.05 13.89 -13.09
CA VAL A 71 2.82 12.45 -13.00
C VAL A 71 3.05 11.95 -11.58
N TYR A 72 2.09 11.20 -11.04
CA TYR A 72 2.18 10.59 -9.71
C TYR A 72 2.62 9.12 -9.83
N TYR A 73 3.77 8.79 -9.25
CA TYR A 73 4.39 7.47 -9.28
C TYR A 73 4.28 6.73 -7.95
N TYR A 74 4.21 5.40 -8.02
CA TYR A 74 4.15 4.49 -6.87
C TYR A 74 4.97 3.23 -7.14
N VAL A 75 5.98 2.93 -6.31
CA VAL A 75 6.82 1.72 -6.38
C VAL A 75 6.57 0.86 -5.14
N ARG A 76 6.38 -0.45 -5.32
CA ARG A 76 6.15 -1.43 -4.24
C ARG A 76 7.05 -2.64 -4.41
N HIS A 77 7.57 -3.15 -3.30
CA HIS A 77 8.33 -4.40 -3.25
C HIS A 77 8.24 -5.03 -1.85
N PRO A 78 8.39 -6.36 -1.71
CA PRO A 78 8.55 -7.03 -0.41
C PRO A 78 9.66 -6.48 0.49
N SER A 79 10.70 -5.88 -0.09
CA SER A 79 11.85 -5.35 0.62
C SER A 79 12.08 -3.88 0.27
N ARG A 80 12.16 -3.03 1.30
CA ARG A 80 12.48 -1.60 1.18
C ARG A 80 13.80 -1.31 0.48
N GLN A 81 14.79 -2.21 0.56
CA GLN A 81 16.09 -2.00 -0.08
C GLN A 81 15.95 -1.99 -1.61
N TYR A 82 15.12 -2.90 -2.14
CA TYR A 82 14.77 -2.87 -3.56
C TYR A 82 13.87 -1.69 -3.93
N VAL A 83 12.97 -1.26 -3.04
CA VAL A 83 12.22 -0.01 -3.27
C VAL A 83 13.20 1.14 -3.45
N ALA A 84 14.20 1.28 -2.58
CA ALA A 84 15.21 2.34 -2.67
C ALA A 84 16.02 2.27 -3.99
N SER A 85 16.56 1.09 -4.33
CA SER A 85 17.38 0.95 -5.55
C SER A 85 16.58 1.15 -6.85
N ILE A 86 15.32 0.73 -6.87
CA ILE A 86 14.42 0.95 -8.01
C ILE A 86 14.01 2.41 -8.09
N TRP A 87 13.79 3.06 -6.94
CA TRP A 87 13.46 4.47 -6.87
C TRP A 87 14.56 5.35 -7.47
N GLU A 88 15.83 5.06 -7.19
CA GLU A 88 16.97 5.76 -7.81
C GLU A 88 16.94 5.69 -9.33
N ARG A 89 16.50 4.57 -9.92
CA ARG A 89 16.37 4.42 -11.36
C ARG A 89 15.17 5.19 -11.91
N VAL A 90 14.06 5.27 -11.17
CA VAL A 90 12.91 6.13 -11.52
C VAL A 90 13.34 7.60 -11.53
N GLN A 91 14.11 8.04 -10.53
CA GLN A 91 14.65 9.40 -10.48
C GLN A 91 15.58 9.70 -11.67
N LYS A 92 16.47 8.76 -12.01
CA LYS A 92 17.34 8.87 -13.21
C LYS A 92 16.52 8.95 -14.51
N ALA A 93 15.43 8.18 -14.62
CA ALA A 93 14.55 8.25 -15.78
C ALA A 93 13.87 9.62 -15.89
N ALA A 94 13.41 10.19 -14.77
CA ALA A 94 12.84 11.55 -14.74
C ALA A 94 13.87 12.61 -15.17
N GLN A 95 15.09 12.54 -14.64
CA GLN A 95 16.19 13.44 -15.00
C GLN A 95 16.58 13.32 -16.48
N GLY A 96 16.66 12.08 -16.99
CA GLY A 96 16.93 11.82 -18.40
C GLY A 96 15.83 12.35 -19.33
N ALA A 97 14.57 12.23 -18.92
CA ALA A 97 13.43 12.79 -19.66
C ALA A 97 13.47 14.32 -19.69
N ALA A 98 13.82 14.95 -18.58
CA ALA A 98 13.96 16.41 -18.51
C ALA A 98 15.06 16.90 -19.45
N LEU A 99 16.22 16.22 -19.44
CA LEU A 99 17.33 16.52 -20.35
C LEU A 99 16.93 16.35 -21.82
N ALA A 100 16.32 15.22 -22.18
CA ALA A 100 15.94 14.91 -23.55
C ALA A 100 14.94 15.91 -24.15
N THR A 101 14.08 16.49 -23.32
CA THR A 101 13.01 17.40 -23.74
C THR A 101 13.35 18.88 -23.54
N GLY A 102 14.54 19.18 -23.00
CA GLY A 102 14.95 20.54 -22.66
C GLY A 102 14.04 21.18 -21.60
N THR A 103 13.52 20.39 -20.68
CA THR A 103 12.66 20.81 -19.56
C THR A 103 13.39 20.65 -18.23
N THR A 104 12.72 21.00 -17.13
CA THR A 104 13.18 20.71 -15.77
C THR A 104 12.18 19.82 -15.06
N VAL A 105 12.64 19.05 -14.07
CA VAL A 105 11.78 18.18 -13.25
C VAL A 105 12.03 18.40 -11.76
N GLU A 106 10.93 18.49 -11.01
CA GLU A 106 10.92 18.55 -9.55
C GLU A 106 10.22 17.28 -9.01
N GLU A 107 10.79 16.68 -7.98
CA GLU A 107 10.22 15.52 -7.29
C GLU A 107 9.67 15.92 -5.92
N GLU A 108 8.43 15.56 -5.65
CA GLU A 108 7.83 15.66 -4.32
C GLU A 108 7.42 14.27 -3.81
N ILE A 109 8.14 13.75 -2.81
CA ILE A 109 7.82 12.46 -2.17
C ILE A 109 6.50 12.56 -1.41
N ILE A 110 5.46 11.84 -1.85
CA ILE A 110 4.13 11.87 -1.24
C ILE A 110 4.00 10.86 -0.09
N GLY A 111 4.59 9.68 -0.26
CA GLY A 111 4.43 8.60 0.70
C GLY A 111 5.57 7.60 0.65
N GLY A 112 5.71 6.84 1.72
CA GLY A 112 6.65 5.75 1.79
C GLY A 112 6.56 5.05 3.12
N VAL A 113 6.50 3.71 3.07
CA VAL A 113 6.37 2.85 4.24
C VAL A 113 7.28 1.64 4.11
N HIS A 114 7.73 1.11 5.25
CA HIS A 114 8.49 -0.14 5.28
C HIS A 114 7.56 -1.35 5.06
N GLU A 115 8.15 -2.50 4.73
CA GLU A 115 7.44 -3.77 4.84
C GLU A 115 7.13 -4.08 6.30
N ILE A 116 6.16 -4.97 6.55
CA ILE A 116 5.90 -5.45 7.91
C ILE A 116 7.07 -6.36 8.33
N LEU A 117 7.60 -6.13 9.52
CA LEU A 117 8.48 -7.06 10.21
C LEU A 117 7.63 -8.04 11.03
N PRO A 118 7.56 -9.33 10.65
CA PRO A 118 6.75 -10.31 11.38
C PRO A 118 7.27 -10.55 12.79
N ASN A 119 6.36 -10.98 13.67
CA ASN A 119 6.68 -11.49 14.99
C ASN A 119 5.83 -12.75 15.25
N ASP A 120 6.44 -13.91 15.17
CA ASP A 120 5.76 -15.20 15.24
C ASP A 120 5.25 -15.49 16.64
N VAL A 121 6.00 -15.11 17.68
CA VAL A 121 5.55 -15.24 19.08
C VAL A 121 4.21 -14.54 19.29
N LEU A 122 4.11 -13.28 18.86
CA LEU A 122 2.86 -12.51 18.96
C LEU A 122 1.78 -13.03 18.01
N SER A 123 2.15 -13.43 16.79
CA SER A 123 1.21 -13.96 15.81
C SER A 123 0.55 -15.25 16.28
N GLN A 124 1.34 -16.15 16.88
CA GLN A 124 0.86 -17.40 17.45
C GLN A 124 -0.08 -17.14 18.63
N LEU A 125 0.28 -16.25 19.56
CA LEU A 125 -0.58 -15.87 20.68
C LEU A 125 -1.94 -15.33 20.19
N MET A 126 -1.90 -14.37 19.27
CA MET A 126 -3.12 -13.77 18.72
C MET A 126 -3.96 -14.77 17.93
N HIS A 127 -3.32 -15.72 17.25
CA HIS A 127 -4.01 -16.77 16.50
C HIS A 127 -4.76 -17.75 17.41
N GLU A 128 -4.13 -18.20 18.51
CA GLU A 128 -4.81 -19.06 19.48
C GLU A 128 -5.99 -18.33 20.14
N ASN A 129 -5.81 -17.07 20.52
CA ASN A 129 -6.91 -16.22 21.00
C ASN A 129 -8.06 -16.10 19.99
N LEU A 130 -7.74 -15.94 18.71
CA LEU A 130 -8.74 -15.86 17.65
C LEU A 130 -9.47 -17.20 17.45
N LYS A 131 -8.80 -18.35 17.60
CA LYS A 131 -9.45 -19.67 17.56
C LYS A 131 -10.44 -19.86 18.70
N ASP A 132 -10.06 -19.46 19.91
CA ASP A 132 -10.93 -19.56 21.08
C ASP A 132 -12.17 -18.66 20.95
N ILE A 133 -12.03 -17.49 20.33
CA ILE A 133 -13.15 -16.58 20.03
C ILE A 133 -14.05 -17.14 18.93
N GLY A 134 -13.46 -17.73 17.89
CA GLY A 134 -14.15 -18.25 16.72
C GLY A 134 -14.62 -17.20 15.72
N GLY A 135 -15.31 -17.65 14.67
CA GLY A 135 -15.92 -16.82 13.65
C GLY A 135 -17.29 -16.26 14.04
N MET A 136 -18.05 -15.82 13.05
CA MET A 136 -19.43 -15.35 13.22
C MET A 136 -20.43 -16.18 12.42
N LYS A 137 -21.67 -16.21 12.89
CA LYS A 137 -22.81 -16.77 12.14
C LYS A 137 -23.68 -15.65 11.58
N TYR A 138 -24.16 -15.87 10.35
CA TYR A 138 -25.14 -14.99 9.74
C TYR A 138 -26.52 -15.17 10.38
N THR A 139 -27.27 -14.07 10.50
CA THR A 139 -28.73 -14.16 10.59
C THR A 139 -29.32 -14.47 9.21
N PRO A 140 -30.59 -14.91 9.12
CA PRO A 140 -31.25 -15.12 7.82
C PRO A 140 -31.19 -13.90 6.90
N GLU A 141 -31.32 -12.69 7.45
CA GLU A 141 -31.26 -11.42 6.72
C GLU A 141 -29.85 -11.12 6.22
N GLU A 142 -28.84 -11.36 7.05
CA GLU A 142 -27.43 -11.17 6.68
C GLU A 142 -26.99 -12.17 5.60
N LEU A 143 -27.46 -13.43 5.69
CA LEU A 143 -27.18 -14.45 4.69
C LEU A 143 -27.78 -14.04 3.34
N LYS A 144 -29.04 -13.60 3.33
CA LYS A 144 -29.68 -13.08 2.11
C LYS A 144 -28.91 -11.89 1.53
N TYR A 145 -28.47 -10.95 2.37
CA TYR A 145 -27.64 -9.84 1.92
C TYR A 145 -26.30 -10.31 1.33
N ALA A 146 -25.63 -11.26 1.99
CA ALA A 146 -24.36 -11.82 1.53
C ALA A 146 -24.51 -12.57 0.19
N GLU A 147 -25.61 -13.28 -0.02
CA GLU A 147 -25.95 -13.93 -1.29
C GLU A 147 -26.15 -12.93 -2.43
N GLU A 148 -26.76 -11.76 -2.17
CA GLU A 148 -26.92 -10.73 -3.20
C GLU A 148 -25.57 -10.06 -3.53
N ILE A 149 -24.75 -9.77 -2.51
CA ILE A 149 -23.42 -9.20 -2.73
C ILE A 149 -22.52 -10.18 -3.50
N SER A 150 -22.57 -11.49 -3.21
CA SER A 150 -21.71 -12.49 -3.87
C SER A 150 -22.00 -12.67 -5.36
N LYS A 151 -23.20 -12.31 -5.83
CA LYS A 151 -23.58 -12.31 -7.25
C LYS A 151 -23.03 -11.12 -8.04
N THR A 152 -22.49 -10.10 -7.37
CA THR A 152 -22.02 -8.88 -8.03
C THR A 152 -20.71 -9.10 -8.80
N GLN A 153 -20.47 -8.29 -9.83
CA GLN A 153 -19.27 -8.41 -10.65
C GLN A 153 -17.99 -8.16 -9.85
N GLY A 154 -16.97 -9.01 -10.08
CA GLY A 154 -15.65 -8.89 -9.45
C GLY A 154 -15.51 -9.62 -8.12
N MET A 155 -16.57 -10.30 -7.65
CA MET A 155 -16.48 -11.18 -6.48
C MET A 155 -15.61 -12.40 -6.77
N GLY A 156 -14.73 -12.74 -5.82
CA GLY A 156 -14.00 -14.00 -5.80
C GLY A 156 -14.87 -15.17 -5.34
N ILE A 157 -14.50 -16.38 -5.74
CA ILE A 157 -15.21 -17.61 -5.36
C ILE A 157 -14.80 -18.00 -3.94
N ARG A 158 -15.73 -17.90 -2.99
CA ARG A 158 -15.53 -18.34 -1.61
C ARG A 158 -16.87 -18.67 -0.94
N GLU A 159 -16.90 -19.75 -0.18
CA GLU A 159 -18.08 -20.16 0.58
C GLU A 159 -18.51 -19.10 1.59
N LEU A 160 -19.80 -18.76 1.63
CA LEU A 160 -20.33 -17.77 2.56
C LEU A 160 -20.15 -18.21 4.02
N SER A 161 -20.26 -19.52 4.29
CA SER A 161 -20.04 -20.10 5.62
C SER A 161 -18.59 -20.00 6.12
N SER A 162 -17.64 -19.59 5.27
CA SER A 162 -16.24 -19.41 5.67
C SER A 162 -16.02 -18.29 6.71
N VAL A 163 -17.05 -17.49 7.02
CA VAL A 163 -17.00 -16.53 8.13
C VAL A 163 -17.05 -17.20 9.51
N GLU A 164 -17.41 -18.48 9.58
CA GLU A 164 -17.47 -19.26 10.83
C GLU A 164 -16.11 -19.84 11.24
N THR A 165 -15.17 -19.95 10.30
CA THR A 165 -13.90 -20.65 10.51
C THR A 165 -12.71 -19.71 10.58
N ILE A 166 -11.70 -20.11 11.35
CA ILE A 166 -10.42 -19.41 11.43
C ILE A 166 -9.44 -20.09 10.49
N GLU A 167 -8.86 -19.33 9.56
CA GLU A 167 -7.83 -19.86 8.67
C GLU A 167 -6.57 -20.25 9.46
N PRO A 168 -5.81 -21.26 8.98
CA PRO A 168 -4.50 -21.57 9.54
C PRO A 168 -3.63 -20.32 9.58
N LEU A 169 -2.75 -20.23 10.58
CA LEU A 169 -1.76 -19.16 10.62
C LEU A 169 -0.91 -19.27 9.35
N ALA A 170 -0.96 -18.23 8.52
CA ALA A 170 -0.23 -18.23 7.26
C ALA A 170 1.28 -18.14 7.55
N ASN A 171 2.05 -19.14 7.13
CA ASN A 171 3.50 -19.07 7.14
C ASN A 171 3.97 -17.99 6.16
N GLU A 172 4.66 -16.95 6.68
CA GLU A 172 5.43 -15.92 5.95
C GLU A 172 4.97 -15.60 4.51
N GLY A 173 3.66 -15.47 4.31
CA GLY A 173 3.08 -15.18 3.01
C GLY A 173 3.25 -13.70 2.70
N LEU A 174 3.88 -13.37 1.57
CA LEU A 174 4.00 -11.99 1.10
C LEU A 174 2.61 -11.38 0.88
N SER A 175 2.11 -10.64 1.87
CA SER A 175 0.95 -9.79 1.70
C SER A 175 1.24 -8.77 0.60
N SER A 176 0.36 -8.70 -0.39
CA SER A 176 0.41 -7.71 -1.49
C SER A 176 -0.01 -6.30 -1.04
N ALA A 177 -0.51 -6.15 0.19
CA ALA A 177 -0.91 -4.88 0.77
C ALA A 177 0.29 -4.08 1.30
N SER A 178 0.09 -2.78 1.50
CA SER A 178 1.02 -1.90 2.22
C SER A 178 0.27 -1.14 3.29
N THR A 179 0.97 -0.83 4.39
CA THR A 179 0.44 -0.09 5.55
C THR A 179 1.61 0.58 6.27
N ASP A 180 1.34 1.75 6.84
CA ASP A 180 2.21 2.49 7.75
C ASP A 180 2.50 1.76 9.07
N VAL A 181 1.69 0.76 9.44
CA VAL A 181 2.01 -0.21 10.51
C VAL A 181 3.33 -0.94 10.21
N GLY A 182 3.74 -0.99 8.92
CA GLY A 182 5.08 -1.41 8.52
C GLY A 182 6.16 -0.69 9.31
N ASP A 183 6.17 0.64 9.30
CA ASP A 183 7.16 1.44 10.03
C ASP A 183 7.13 1.20 11.54
N VAL A 184 5.94 1.08 12.14
CA VAL A 184 5.77 0.74 13.57
C VAL A 184 6.38 -0.64 13.88
N SER A 185 6.17 -1.62 13.00
CA SER A 185 6.69 -2.98 13.18
C SER A 185 8.22 -3.07 13.13
N TRP A 186 8.92 -2.04 12.64
CA TRP A 186 10.39 -1.92 12.71
C TRP A 186 10.86 -1.16 13.95
N ALA A 187 9.97 -0.46 14.65
CA ALA A 187 10.26 0.26 15.88
C ALA A 187 9.98 -0.60 17.13
N VAL A 188 8.92 -1.41 17.11
CA VAL A 188 8.45 -2.21 18.25
C VAL A 188 7.83 -3.53 17.77
N PRO A 189 7.93 -4.64 18.53
CA PRO A 189 7.18 -5.86 18.25
C PRO A 189 5.71 -5.56 18.00
N THR A 190 5.20 -6.00 16.85
CA THR A 190 3.87 -5.64 16.36
C THR A 190 3.17 -6.87 15.79
N VAL A 191 1.87 -6.99 16.05
CA VAL A 191 1.00 -8.02 15.49
C VAL A 191 -0.34 -7.40 15.13
N GLY A 192 -1.01 -7.97 14.13
CA GLY A 192 -2.36 -7.62 13.77
C GLY A 192 -3.08 -8.82 13.15
N LEU A 193 -4.39 -8.67 12.96
CA LEU A 193 -5.25 -9.70 12.41
C LEU A 193 -6.20 -9.14 11.36
N ARG A 194 -6.84 -10.05 10.63
CA ARG A 194 -8.01 -9.76 9.80
C ARG A 194 -9.17 -10.61 10.32
N THR A 195 -10.36 -10.02 10.34
CA THR A 195 -11.61 -10.72 10.64
C THR A 195 -12.60 -10.52 9.50
N ALA A 196 -13.65 -11.34 9.47
CA ALA A 196 -14.68 -11.30 8.43
C ALA A 196 -15.61 -10.09 8.59
N THR A 197 -15.17 -8.91 8.12
CA THR A 197 -15.98 -7.69 8.08
C THR A 197 -16.70 -7.46 6.75
N TRP A 198 -16.35 -8.26 5.73
CA TRP A 198 -16.94 -8.21 4.39
C TRP A 198 -17.58 -9.56 4.05
N VAL A 199 -18.43 -9.56 3.02
CA VAL A 199 -18.93 -10.80 2.42
C VAL A 199 -17.75 -11.57 1.79
N PRO A 200 -17.60 -12.88 2.03
CA PRO A 200 -16.54 -13.68 1.43
C PRO A 200 -16.44 -13.48 -0.08
N GLY A 201 -15.20 -13.33 -0.59
CA GLY A 201 -14.95 -13.01 -2.00
C GLY A 201 -14.91 -11.52 -2.34
N THR A 202 -15.21 -10.62 -1.40
CA THR A 202 -15.16 -9.17 -1.64
C THR A 202 -13.75 -8.70 -2.00
N PRO A 203 -13.54 -8.07 -3.18
CA PRO A 203 -12.25 -7.47 -3.52
C PRO A 203 -12.00 -6.21 -2.68
N ALA A 204 -10.75 -6.00 -2.25
CA ALA A 204 -10.36 -4.78 -1.55
C ALA A 204 -10.53 -3.52 -2.44
N HIS A 205 -10.82 -2.37 -1.82
CA HIS A 205 -11.08 -1.08 -2.50
C HIS A 205 -12.27 -1.11 -3.47
N SER A 206 -13.29 -1.91 -3.16
CA SER A 206 -14.50 -2.02 -3.96
C SER A 206 -15.71 -1.41 -3.25
N TRP A 207 -16.78 -1.14 -4.01
CA TRP A 207 -18.03 -0.65 -3.43
C TRP A 207 -18.68 -1.72 -2.54
N GLN A 208 -18.45 -3.01 -2.80
CA GLN A 208 -18.92 -4.11 -1.96
C GLN A 208 -18.33 -4.05 -0.55
N ALA A 209 -17.03 -3.70 -0.43
CA ALA A 209 -16.38 -3.50 0.86
C ALA A 209 -17.01 -2.35 1.66
N VAL A 210 -17.34 -1.24 0.98
CA VAL A 210 -18.04 -0.09 1.59
C VAL A 210 -19.46 -0.49 2.01
N ALA A 211 -20.18 -1.19 1.13
CA ALA A 211 -21.55 -1.64 1.38
C ALA A 211 -21.63 -2.56 2.60
N ALA A 212 -20.70 -3.51 2.74
CA ALA A 212 -20.67 -4.43 3.88
C ALA A 212 -20.23 -3.74 5.18
N GLY A 213 -19.31 -2.78 5.12
CA GLY A 213 -18.74 -2.13 6.31
C GLY A 213 -19.75 -1.43 7.23
N GLY A 214 -20.83 -0.89 6.69
CA GLY A 214 -21.90 -0.22 7.46
C GLY A 214 -22.95 -1.15 8.09
N THR A 215 -22.87 -2.46 7.81
CA THR A 215 -23.88 -3.44 8.20
C THR A 215 -23.57 -4.13 9.54
N SER A 216 -24.50 -4.96 10.03
CA SER A 216 -24.26 -5.83 11.17
C SER A 216 -23.16 -6.87 10.92
N ILE A 217 -22.92 -7.29 9.67
CA ILE A 217 -21.81 -8.18 9.30
C ILE A 217 -20.47 -7.52 9.65
N GLY A 218 -20.26 -6.28 9.17
CA GLY A 218 -19.07 -5.49 9.47
C GLY A 218 -18.87 -5.30 10.98
N ARG A 219 -19.95 -5.00 11.72
CA ARG A 219 -19.92 -4.84 13.18
C ARG A 219 -19.55 -6.14 13.91
N LYS A 220 -20.10 -7.30 13.50
CA LYS A 220 -19.76 -8.61 14.10
C LYS A 220 -18.28 -8.94 13.90
N GLY A 221 -17.77 -8.78 12.68
CA GLY A 221 -16.34 -8.95 12.40
C GLY A 221 -15.46 -8.00 13.23
N MET A 222 -15.89 -6.74 13.39
CA MET A 222 -15.19 -5.76 14.23
C MET A 222 -15.15 -6.17 15.71
N VAL A 223 -16.26 -6.69 16.25
CA VAL A 223 -16.31 -7.17 17.64
C VAL A 223 -15.37 -8.37 17.85
N ILE A 224 -15.26 -9.28 16.89
CA ILE A 224 -14.29 -10.38 16.94
C ILE A 224 -12.86 -9.81 17.00
N ALA A 225 -12.55 -8.82 16.16
CA ALA A 225 -11.23 -8.18 16.16
C ALA A 225 -10.92 -7.50 17.51
N ALA A 226 -11.91 -6.78 18.08
CA ALA A 226 -11.76 -6.13 19.38
C ALA A 226 -11.50 -7.14 20.51
N LYS A 227 -12.21 -8.28 20.51
CA LYS A 227 -11.99 -9.36 21.47
C LYS A 227 -10.58 -9.93 21.33
N ALA A 228 -10.14 -10.26 20.12
CA ALA A 228 -8.82 -10.84 19.90
C ALA A 228 -7.69 -9.90 20.31
N LEU A 229 -7.82 -8.60 20.04
CA LEU A 229 -6.88 -7.58 20.52
C LEU A 229 -6.87 -7.51 22.06
N ALA A 230 -8.04 -7.50 22.69
CA ALA A 230 -8.17 -7.39 24.14
C ALA A 230 -7.62 -8.62 24.87
N THR A 231 -7.94 -9.84 24.43
CA THR A 231 -7.44 -11.07 25.05
C THR A 231 -5.95 -11.21 24.86
N THR A 232 -5.42 -10.91 23.67
CA THR A 232 -3.97 -10.87 23.43
C THR A 232 -3.27 -9.87 24.36
N ALA A 233 -3.85 -8.69 24.56
CA ALA A 233 -3.28 -7.70 25.48
C ALA A 233 -3.29 -8.20 26.93
N ILE A 234 -4.38 -8.85 27.38
CA ILE A 234 -4.47 -9.45 28.72
C ILE A 234 -3.36 -10.49 28.92
N ASP A 235 -3.17 -11.40 27.97
CA ASP A 235 -2.13 -12.43 28.06
C ASP A 235 -0.72 -11.83 28.15
N LEU A 236 -0.46 -10.77 27.38
CA LEU A 236 0.81 -10.05 27.45
C LEU A 236 1.02 -9.38 28.81
N PHE A 237 -0.02 -8.79 29.41
CA PHE A 237 0.07 -8.20 30.75
C PHE A 237 0.24 -9.23 31.87
N GLN A 238 -0.28 -10.44 31.68
CA GLN A 238 -0.20 -11.52 32.67
C GLN A 238 1.08 -12.35 32.55
N ASN A 239 1.76 -12.32 31.39
CA ASN A 239 2.91 -13.17 31.13
C ASN A 239 4.07 -12.41 30.46
N GLU A 240 4.95 -11.86 31.30
CA GLU A 240 6.16 -11.14 30.88
C GLU A 240 7.13 -11.98 30.03
N LYS A 241 7.05 -13.31 30.11
CA LYS A 241 7.90 -14.20 29.31
C LYS A 241 7.59 -14.05 27.82
N ILE A 242 6.32 -13.92 27.44
CA ILE A 242 5.91 -13.74 26.03
C ILE A 242 6.49 -12.44 25.48
N ILE A 243 6.45 -11.36 26.28
CA ILE A 243 7.04 -10.07 25.91
C ILE A 243 8.55 -10.22 25.67
N SER A 244 9.24 -10.94 26.55
CA SER A 244 10.68 -11.16 26.45
C SER A 244 11.05 -11.96 25.20
N GLU A 245 10.29 -13.02 24.90
CA GLU A 245 10.46 -13.85 23.70
C GLU A 245 10.18 -13.06 22.42
N ALA A 246 9.08 -12.30 22.38
CA ALA A 246 8.73 -11.45 21.25
C ALA A 246 9.79 -10.38 20.97
N LYS A 247 10.36 -9.76 22.01
CA LYS A 247 11.47 -8.80 21.88
C LYS A 247 12.75 -9.47 21.36
N ALA A 248 13.09 -10.65 21.86
CA ALA A 248 14.26 -11.39 21.40
C ALA A 248 14.15 -11.78 19.92
N GLU A 249 12.98 -12.26 19.49
CA GLU A 249 12.69 -12.55 18.09
C GLU A 249 12.78 -11.29 17.22
N PHE A 250 12.17 -10.20 17.68
CA PHE A 250 12.18 -8.92 16.98
C PHE A 250 13.59 -8.39 16.73
N GLU A 251 14.45 -8.36 17.75
CA GLU A 251 15.85 -7.91 17.58
C GLU A 251 16.63 -8.81 16.61
N LYS A 252 16.39 -10.13 16.66
CA LYS A 252 16.99 -11.09 15.74
C LYS A 252 16.55 -10.85 14.29
N ARG A 253 15.25 -10.65 14.04
CA ARG A 253 14.71 -10.42 12.69
C ARG A 253 15.09 -9.04 12.15
N ARG A 254 15.08 -8.02 13.02
CA ARG A 254 15.41 -6.64 12.67
C ARG A 254 16.88 -6.46 12.32
N GLY A 255 17.75 -7.19 13.01
CA GLY A 255 19.19 -7.07 12.92
C GLY A 255 19.74 -6.00 13.87
N ALA A 256 20.89 -6.29 14.49
CA ALA A 256 21.48 -5.46 15.54
C ALA A 256 21.85 -4.03 15.07
N ASP A 257 22.18 -3.86 13.79
CA ASP A 257 22.63 -2.59 13.21
C ASP A 257 21.50 -1.80 12.53
N PHE A 258 20.23 -2.19 12.72
CA PHE A 258 19.13 -1.50 12.08
C PHE A 258 18.95 -0.09 12.62
N THR A 259 19.05 0.89 11.72
CA THR A 259 18.68 2.28 11.98
C THR A 259 17.46 2.62 11.15
N TYR A 260 16.36 3.00 11.82
CA TYR A 260 15.15 3.43 11.14
C TYR A 260 15.42 4.69 10.30
N LYS A 261 14.94 4.67 9.05
CA LYS A 261 14.90 5.83 8.15
C LYS A 261 13.54 5.88 7.49
N ALA A 262 12.82 6.98 7.68
CA ALA A 262 11.55 7.21 7.03
C ALA A 262 11.75 7.30 5.51
N LEU A 263 11.01 6.51 4.73
CA LEU A 263 11.11 6.55 3.26
C LEU A 263 10.58 7.87 2.67
N VAL A 264 9.77 8.58 3.43
CA VAL A 264 9.28 9.93 3.11
C VAL A 264 10.32 11.03 3.34
N GLY A 265 11.45 10.72 4.00
CA GLY A 265 12.45 11.69 4.42
C GLY A 265 11.96 12.65 5.51
N ASP A 266 12.79 13.65 5.83
CA ASP A 266 12.42 14.72 6.76
C ASP A 266 11.52 15.74 6.04
N ARG A 267 10.21 15.60 6.21
CA ARG A 267 9.22 16.56 5.73
C ARG A 267 8.17 16.88 6.78
N LYS A 268 7.55 18.05 6.65
CA LYS A 268 6.34 18.36 7.42
C LYS A 268 5.21 17.39 7.01
N PRO A 269 4.37 16.95 7.96
CA PRO A 269 3.18 16.16 7.65
C PRO A 269 2.30 16.87 6.63
N ALA A 270 1.85 16.15 5.61
CA ALA A 270 0.92 16.67 4.63
C ALA A 270 -0.51 16.66 5.23
N LEU A 271 -0.89 17.75 5.89
CA LEU A 271 -2.22 17.88 6.51
C LEU A 271 -3.35 17.97 5.46
N ASN A 272 -3.05 18.47 4.25
CA ASN A 272 -3.93 18.44 3.08
C ASN A 272 -3.37 17.48 2.02
N TYR A 273 -3.55 16.18 2.22
CA TYR A 273 -3.04 15.15 1.29
C TYR A 273 -4.04 14.78 0.17
N ARG A 274 -5.25 15.37 0.17
CA ARG A 274 -6.33 15.11 -0.80
C ARG A 274 -6.79 16.31 -1.61
N ASP A 275 -6.24 17.50 -1.32
CA ASP A 275 -6.46 18.74 -2.08
C ASP A 275 -5.26 19.00 -2.99
#